data_AF-A0AAF0PVN8-F1
#
_entry.id   AF-A0AAF0PVN8-F1
#
_cell.length_a   1.000
_cell.length_b   1.000
_cell.length_c   1.000
_cell.angle_alpha   90.00
_cell.angle_beta   90.00
_cell.angle_gamma   90.00
#
_symmetry.space_group_name_H-M   'P 1'
#
loop_
_entity.id
_entity.type
_entity.pdbx_description
1 polymer ?
#
loop_
_entity_poly.entity_id
_entity_poly.type
_entity_poly.pdbx_seq_one_letter_code
_entity_poly.pdbx_strand_id
1 'polypeptide(L)'
;MQAASVAFHPPALHTSPSYFSSKLPHHINYSLFSHTPPTSTLSLTQTLSRKSICRPRAVGKYVREDYLVKKLSAKEIQELIKGERNVPLIIDFYATWCGPCILMAQELEMLAVEYENNALIVKVDTDDEYEFARDMQVRGLPTLYFISPDSSKDAIRTEGLIPIQMMRDIINNDL
;
A
#
# COMPACT_ATOMS: atom_id res chain seq x y z
N MET A 1 -17.08 -44.14 24.88
CA MET A 1 -17.84 -43.86 23.64
C MET A 1 -19.13 -43.14 24.01
N GLN A 2 -19.15 -41.82 23.89
CA GLN A 2 -20.39 -41.04 23.94
C GLN A 2 -20.18 -39.78 23.10
N ALA A 3 -20.93 -39.71 22.00
CA ALA A 3 -20.95 -38.63 21.04
C ALA A 3 -21.92 -37.55 21.54
N ALA A 4 -21.44 -36.32 21.69
CA ALA A 4 -22.26 -35.15 21.90
C ALA A 4 -22.32 -34.36 20.59
N SER A 5 -23.50 -34.36 19.96
CA SER A 5 -23.79 -33.70 18.70
C SER A 5 -24.05 -32.21 18.96
N VAL A 6 -23.21 -31.32 18.44
CA VAL A 6 -23.40 -29.86 18.53
C VAL A 6 -24.20 -29.40 17.31
N ALA A 7 -25.43 -28.95 17.54
CA ALA A 7 -26.31 -28.43 16.50
C ALA A 7 -25.95 -26.97 16.17
N PHE A 8 -25.65 -26.71 14.89
CA PHE A 8 -25.55 -25.38 14.30
C PHE A 8 -26.96 -24.77 14.14
N HIS A 9 -27.13 -23.50 14.51
CA HIS A 9 -28.31 -22.69 14.16
C HIS A 9 -27.86 -21.43 13.40
N PRO A 10 -28.37 -21.17 12.18
CA PRO A 10 -28.12 -19.95 11.43
C PRO A 10 -29.04 -18.78 11.87
N PRO A 11 -28.65 -17.52 11.59
CA PRO A 11 -29.36 -16.32 12.04
C PRO A 11 -30.61 -16.00 11.20
N ALA A 12 -31.61 -15.38 11.86
CA ALA A 12 -32.88 -14.98 11.28
C ALA A 12 -32.76 -13.74 10.36
N LEU A 13 -33.31 -13.85 9.15
CA LEU A 13 -33.61 -12.78 8.21
C LEU A 13 -35.01 -12.22 8.50
N HIS A 14 -35.18 -10.90 8.59
CA HIS A 14 -36.49 -10.24 8.54
C HIS A 14 -36.37 -8.91 7.75
N THR A 15 -36.80 -8.91 6.49
CA THR A 15 -38.09 -8.45 5.94
C THR A 15 -38.20 -6.94 5.73
N SER A 16 -38.16 -6.55 4.46
CA SER A 16 -38.61 -5.29 3.88
C SER A 16 -40.10 -5.03 4.15
N PRO A 17 -40.56 -3.76 4.00
CA PRO A 17 -41.81 -3.54 3.29
C PRO A 17 -41.69 -2.46 2.20
N SER A 18 -42.25 -2.83 1.05
CA SER A 18 -42.64 -2.04 -0.11
C SER A 18 -43.91 -1.19 0.13
N TYR A 19 -44.23 -0.33 -0.86
CA TYR A 19 -45.46 0.45 -1.12
C TYR A 19 -45.42 1.93 -0.68
N PHE A 20 -45.86 2.96 -1.42
CA PHE A 20 -46.55 3.10 -2.71
C PHE A 20 -46.72 4.60 -3.04
N SER A 21 -46.95 4.89 -4.33
CA SER A 21 -47.72 6.02 -4.87
C SER A 21 -47.09 7.38 -5.19
N SER A 22 -47.01 7.61 -6.51
CA SER A 22 -47.63 8.73 -7.25
C SER A 22 -47.16 10.18 -7.00
N LYS A 23 -46.51 10.76 -8.02
CA LYS A 23 -47.05 11.84 -8.90
C LYS A 23 -45.91 12.56 -9.67
N LEU A 24 -46.00 12.56 -11.00
CA LEU A 24 -45.52 13.63 -11.91
C LEU A 24 -46.46 14.87 -11.74
N PRO A 25 -46.19 16.07 -12.30
CA PRO A 25 -45.11 16.49 -13.20
C PRO A 25 -44.42 17.80 -12.76
N HIS A 26 -43.33 18.22 -13.41
CA HIS A 26 -43.18 19.60 -13.87
C HIS A 26 -42.08 19.69 -14.95
N HIS A 27 -42.49 20.25 -16.08
CA HIS A 27 -41.75 20.58 -17.28
C HIS A 27 -40.47 21.38 -16.98
N ILE A 28 -39.31 20.94 -17.47
CA ILE A 28 -38.18 21.84 -17.69
C ILE A 28 -37.85 21.79 -19.19
N ASN A 29 -38.03 22.95 -19.82
CA ASN A 29 -37.83 23.20 -21.23
C ASN A 29 -36.35 23.04 -21.61
N TYR A 30 -36.04 22.06 -22.48
CA TYR A 30 -34.81 22.06 -23.24
C TYR A 30 -35.02 22.91 -24.50
N SER A 31 -34.69 24.21 -24.41
CA SER A 31 -34.61 25.07 -25.59
C SER A 31 -33.30 24.81 -26.32
N LEU A 32 -33.43 24.17 -27.48
CA LEU A 32 -32.48 24.20 -28.59
C LEU A 32 -32.13 25.66 -28.91
N PHE A 33 -30.85 26.01 -28.85
CA PHE A 33 -30.36 27.22 -29.51
C PHE A 33 -29.15 26.87 -30.37
N SER A 34 -29.47 26.66 -31.63
CA SER A 34 -28.58 26.77 -32.79
C SER A 34 -28.25 28.24 -33.03
N HIS A 35 -27.01 28.66 -32.81
CA HIS A 35 -26.46 29.86 -33.46
C HIS A 35 -24.96 29.68 -33.74
N THR A 36 -24.64 29.46 -35.02
CA THR A 36 -23.35 29.84 -35.63
C THR A 36 -23.19 31.36 -35.59
N PRO A 37 -21.99 31.90 -35.34
CA PRO A 37 -21.33 32.72 -36.38
C PRO A 37 -19.78 32.71 -36.25
N PRO A 38 -19.02 33.62 -36.89
CA PRO A 38 -18.49 33.47 -38.23
C PRO A 38 -16.96 33.33 -38.27
N THR A 39 -16.47 32.92 -39.44
CA THR A 39 -15.09 32.95 -39.90
C THR A 39 -14.58 34.40 -40.02
N SER A 40 -13.43 34.75 -39.43
CA SER A 40 -12.28 35.37 -40.14
C SER A 40 -11.16 35.85 -39.20
N THR A 41 -9.96 35.34 -39.49
CA THR A 41 -8.66 36.05 -39.55
C THR A 41 -8.06 36.70 -38.29
N LEU A 42 -7.11 35.96 -37.71
CA LEU A 42 -5.76 36.36 -37.29
C LEU A 42 -5.48 37.86 -37.04
N SER A 43 -5.16 38.20 -35.79
CA SER A 43 -4.11 39.18 -35.51
C SER A 43 -3.33 38.78 -34.26
N LEU A 44 -2.01 38.85 -34.43
CA LEU A 44 -0.95 38.29 -33.60
C LEU A 44 -0.52 39.32 -32.55
N THR A 45 -0.82 39.12 -31.27
CA THR A 45 -0.14 39.87 -30.20
C THR A 45 0.08 39.04 -28.93
N GLN A 46 1.34 38.62 -28.79
CA GLN A 46 2.07 38.39 -27.54
C GLN A 46 1.51 37.36 -26.58
N THR A 47 1.81 36.10 -26.89
CA THR A 47 2.05 35.07 -25.88
C THR A 47 3.16 35.51 -24.94
N LEU A 48 2.81 36.18 -23.83
CA LEU A 48 3.67 36.24 -22.67
C LEU A 48 3.78 34.79 -22.18
N SER A 49 4.87 34.15 -22.59
CA SER A 49 5.33 32.86 -22.13
C SER A 49 5.05 32.76 -20.64
N ARG A 50 4.04 31.95 -20.28
CA ARG A 50 3.87 31.45 -18.92
C ARG A 50 5.09 30.55 -18.67
N LYS A 51 6.23 31.17 -18.39
CA LYS A 51 7.41 30.48 -17.88
C LYS A 51 6.89 29.76 -16.66
N SER A 52 6.82 28.44 -16.74
CA SER A 52 6.58 27.57 -15.61
C SER A 52 7.68 27.86 -14.58
N ILE A 53 7.38 28.74 -13.62
CA ILE A 53 8.18 28.98 -12.42
C ILE A 53 8.13 27.76 -11.48
N CYS A 54 7.45 26.68 -11.87
CA CYS A 54 7.80 25.36 -11.35
C CYS A 54 9.10 24.91 -12.00
N ARG A 55 10.23 25.48 -11.55
CA ARG A 55 11.51 24.76 -11.63
C ARG A 55 11.34 23.60 -10.67
N PRO A 56 11.28 22.32 -11.10
CA PRO A 56 11.30 21.24 -10.15
C PRO A 56 12.56 21.43 -9.31
N ARG A 57 12.36 21.62 -8.01
CA ARG A 57 13.46 21.74 -7.06
C ARG A 57 14.19 20.41 -7.16
N ALA A 58 15.38 20.42 -7.74
CA ALA A 58 16.25 19.26 -7.86
C ALA A 58 16.73 18.85 -6.46
N VAL A 59 15.86 18.18 -5.70
CA VAL A 59 16.21 17.45 -4.48
C VAL A 59 15.35 16.19 -4.46
N GLY A 60 15.64 15.31 -5.41
CA GLY A 60 15.40 13.89 -5.23
C GLY A 60 16.75 13.25 -5.47
N LYS A 61 17.40 12.74 -4.42
CA LYS A 61 18.50 11.79 -4.60
C LYS A 61 17.90 10.65 -5.43
N TYR A 62 18.29 10.55 -6.70
CA TYR A 62 17.93 9.40 -7.52
C TYR A 62 18.72 8.21 -6.98
N VAL A 63 18.07 7.38 -6.16
CA VAL A 63 18.68 6.21 -5.55
C VAL A 63 18.97 5.20 -6.67
N ARG A 64 20.27 4.90 -6.86
CA ARG A 64 20.87 3.86 -7.70
C ARG A 64 21.97 3.21 -6.85
N GLU A 65 22.40 1.97 -7.01
CA GLU A 65 21.91 0.79 -7.77
C GLU A 65 21.87 -0.45 -6.82
N ASP A 66 22.25 -0.22 -5.57
CA ASP A 66 22.26 -1.10 -4.41
C ASP A 66 21.15 -0.63 -3.46
N TYR A 67 19.90 -0.88 -3.85
CA TYR A 67 18.75 -0.67 -2.97
C TYR A 67 19.10 -1.27 -1.60
N LEU A 68 19.22 -0.43 -0.56
CA LEU A 68 19.74 -0.85 0.75
C LEU A 68 18.84 -1.95 1.32
N VAL A 69 17.55 -1.90 0.96
CA VAL A 69 16.59 -2.97 1.15
C VAL A 69 16.74 -4.05 0.08
N LYS A 70 17.51 -5.09 0.40
CA LYS A 70 17.78 -6.22 -0.51
C LYS A 70 16.50 -7.03 -0.76
N LYS A 71 16.23 -7.33 -2.04
CA LYS A 71 15.23 -8.35 -2.43
C LYS A 71 15.78 -9.74 -2.11
N LEU A 72 15.02 -10.55 -1.38
CA LEU A 72 15.39 -11.92 -1.03
C LEU A 72 14.32 -12.91 -1.48
N SER A 73 14.76 -14.14 -1.73
CA SER A 73 13.89 -15.29 -2.02
C SER A 73 13.24 -15.84 -0.75
N ALA A 74 12.17 -16.62 -0.89
CA ALA A 74 11.48 -17.24 0.24
C ALA A 74 12.41 -18.10 1.10
N LYS A 75 13.35 -18.82 0.47
CA LYS A 75 14.29 -19.70 1.19
C LYS A 75 15.24 -18.91 2.08
N GLU A 76 15.85 -17.85 1.55
CA GLU A 76 16.74 -16.97 2.31
C GLU A 76 16.01 -16.35 3.50
N ILE A 77 14.77 -15.90 3.31
CA ILE A 77 13.94 -15.35 4.38
C ILE A 77 13.62 -16.40 5.44
N GLN A 78 13.25 -17.62 5.04
CA GLN A 78 12.96 -18.70 5.99
C GLN A 78 14.19 -19.09 6.82
N GLU A 79 15.37 -19.11 6.21
CA GLU A 79 16.64 -19.32 6.91
C GLU A 79 16.92 -18.18 7.89
N LEU A 80 16.72 -16.94 7.46
CA LEU A 80 16.86 -15.78 8.32
C LEU A 80 15.92 -15.84 9.51
N ILE A 81 14.63 -16.18 9.32
CA ILE A 81 13.61 -16.28 10.37
C ILE A 81 13.98 -17.37 11.41
N LYS A 82 14.47 -18.53 10.95
CA LYS A 82 14.82 -19.66 11.82
C LYS A 82 16.18 -19.49 12.50
N GLY A 83 17.09 -18.73 11.89
CA GLY A 83 18.42 -18.48 12.42
C GLY A 83 18.44 -17.50 13.59
N GLU A 84 19.51 -17.57 14.38
CA GLU A 84 19.80 -16.55 15.40
C GLU A 84 20.18 -15.23 14.74
N ARG A 85 19.64 -14.12 15.24
CA ARG A 85 19.89 -12.77 14.76
C ARG A 85 20.19 -11.86 15.94
N ASN A 86 21.11 -10.92 15.77
CA ASN A 86 21.42 -9.91 16.80
C ASN A 86 20.56 -8.64 16.66
N VAL A 87 19.88 -8.49 15.53
CA VAL A 87 19.08 -7.32 15.17
C VAL A 87 17.68 -7.74 14.71
N PRO A 88 16.67 -6.88 14.88
CA PRO A 88 15.34 -7.11 14.32
C PRO A 88 15.37 -7.27 12.81
N LEU A 89 14.48 -8.11 12.30
CA LEU A 89 14.27 -8.37 10.88
C LEU A 89 12.93 -7.75 10.46
N ILE A 90 12.96 -6.88 9.45
CA ILE A 90 11.79 -6.26 8.84
C ILE A 90 11.65 -6.80 7.42
N ILE A 91 10.48 -7.36 7.11
CA ILE A 91 10.20 -7.96 5.80
C ILE A 91 9.07 -7.16 5.14
N ASP A 92 9.35 -6.59 3.96
CA ASP A 92 8.36 -5.91 3.11
C ASP A 92 7.87 -6.83 1.99
N PHE A 93 6.62 -7.27 2.10
CA PHE A 93 5.94 -7.97 1.03
C PHE A 93 5.33 -6.96 0.07
N TYR A 94 5.82 -6.95 -1.16
CA TYR A 94 5.46 -5.97 -2.19
C TYR A 94 5.14 -6.63 -3.53
N ALA A 95 4.70 -5.82 -4.50
CA ALA A 95 4.65 -6.18 -5.91
C ALA A 95 5.01 -4.96 -6.77
N THR A 96 5.51 -5.19 -7.98
CA THR A 96 6.01 -4.11 -8.86
C THR A 96 4.90 -3.20 -9.40
N TRP A 97 3.67 -3.71 -9.49
CA TRP A 97 2.48 -2.98 -9.92
C TRP A 97 1.75 -2.27 -8.77
N CYS A 98 2.20 -2.46 -7.53
CA CYS A 98 1.55 -1.90 -6.34
C CYS A 98 1.99 -0.45 -6.10
N GLY A 99 1.11 0.51 -6.42
CA GLY A 99 1.38 1.95 -6.22
C GLY A 99 1.77 2.32 -4.77
N PRO A 100 1.00 1.93 -3.73
CA PRO A 100 1.36 2.20 -2.34
C PRO A 100 2.70 1.58 -1.93
N CYS A 101 3.09 0.44 -2.50
CA CYS A 101 4.36 -0.21 -2.22
C CYS A 101 5.55 0.62 -2.68
N ILE A 102 5.43 1.38 -3.78
CA ILE A 102 6.49 2.28 -4.26
C ILE A 102 6.75 3.42 -3.25
N LEU A 103 5.73 3.88 -2.55
CA LEU A 103 5.88 4.86 -1.47
C LEU A 103 6.50 4.22 -0.23
N MET A 104 5.99 3.05 0.17
CA MET A 104 6.53 2.30 1.31
C MET A 104 8.03 2.03 1.15
N ALA A 105 8.44 1.62 -0.04
CA ALA A 105 9.83 1.29 -0.32
C ALA A 105 10.77 2.50 -0.13
N GLN A 106 10.30 3.74 -0.38
CA GLN A 106 11.08 4.96 -0.10
C GLN A 106 11.25 5.20 1.40
N GLU A 107 10.20 4.97 2.19
CA GLU A 107 10.27 5.09 3.65
C GLU A 107 11.19 4.03 4.26
N LEU A 108 11.12 2.80 3.76
CA LEU A 108 12.00 1.70 4.18
C LEU A 108 13.46 1.94 3.80
N GLU A 109 13.73 2.55 2.65
CA GLU A 109 15.10 2.93 2.26
C GLU A 109 15.67 3.98 3.23
N MET A 110 14.85 4.96 3.66
CA MET A 110 15.26 5.94 4.67
C MET A 110 15.53 5.27 6.03
N LEU A 111 14.68 4.32 6.43
CA LEU A 111 14.91 3.53 7.65
C LEU A 111 16.16 2.65 7.54
N ALA A 112 16.43 2.06 6.38
CA ALA A 112 17.60 1.22 6.20
C ALA A 112 18.89 2.04 6.41
N VAL A 113 18.92 3.30 5.98
CA VAL A 113 20.03 4.22 6.24
C VAL A 113 20.11 4.63 7.72
N GLU A 114 18.98 4.81 8.39
CA GLU A 114 18.94 5.20 9.81
C GLU A 114 19.34 4.05 10.74
N TYR A 115 18.98 2.82 10.38
CA TYR A 115 19.13 1.61 11.19
C TYR A 115 20.14 0.61 10.64
N GLU A 116 21.04 0.98 9.72
CA GLU A 116 21.99 0.10 8.99
C GLU A 116 22.47 -1.13 9.76
N ASN A 117 23.02 -0.94 10.97
CA ASN A 117 23.56 -2.01 11.82
C ASN A 117 22.65 -2.39 13.01
N ASN A 118 21.48 -1.75 13.12
CA ASN A 118 20.51 -1.92 14.20
C ASN A 118 19.25 -2.67 13.74
N ALA A 119 19.00 -2.78 12.44
CA ALA A 119 17.88 -3.53 11.89
C ALA A 119 18.21 -4.05 10.49
N LEU A 120 17.76 -5.27 10.18
CA LEU A 120 17.87 -5.85 8.85
C LEU A 120 16.54 -5.67 8.12
N ILE A 121 16.55 -4.87 7.05
CA ILE A 121 15.35 -4.60 6.24
C ILE A 121 15.50 -5.30 4.89
N VAL A 122 14.52 -6.14 4.54
CA VAL A 122 14.51 -6.93 3.31
C VAL A 122 13.13 -6.87 2.67
N LYS A 123 13.07 -7.13 1.35
CA LYS A 123 11.81 -7.15 0.62
C LYS A 123 11.61 -8.45 -0.14
N VAL A 124 10.35 -8.84 -0.27
CA VAL A 124 9.90 -10.06 -0.94
C VAL A 124 8.85 -9.70 -1.98
N ASP A 125 9.11 -10.11 -3.20
CA ASP A 125 8.18 -9.90 -4.31
C ASP A 125 7.13 -11.01 -4.30
N THR A 126 5.89 -10.64 -4.07
CA THR A 126 4.78 -11.60 -3.91
C THR A 126 4.34 -12.23 -5.23
N ASP A 127 4.68 -11.63 -6.36
CA ASP A 127 4.44 -12.25 -7.67
C ASP A 127 5.44 -13.39 -7.93
N ASP A 128 6.70 -13.23 -7.50
CA ASP A 128 7.74 -14.25 -7.65
C ASP A 128 7.64 -15.35 -6.59
N GLU A 129 7.29 -14.98 -5.35
CA GLU A 129 7.29 -15.87 -4.17
C GLU A 129 5.87 -16.12 -3.64
N TYR A 130 4.93 -16.42 -4.55
CA TYR A 130 3.50 -16.52 -4.26
C TYR A 130 3.14 -17.48 -3.12
N GLU A 131 3.67 -18.71 -3.16
CA GLU A 131 3.37 -19.73 -2.14
C GLU A 131 3.86 -19.30 -0.75
N PHE A 132 5.03 -18.65 -0.70
CA PHE A 132 5.58 -18.13 0.55
C PHE A 132 4.74 -16.97 1.09
N ALA A 133 4.33 -16.03 0.23
CA ALA A 133 3.43 -14.95 0.62
C ALA A 133 2.09 -15.50 1.15
N ARG A 134 1.55 -16.55 0.54
CA ARG A 134 0.33 -17.24 1.01
C ARG A 134 0.53 -17.88 2.37
N ASP A 135 1.63 -18.61 2.57
CA ASP A 135 1.93 -19.29 3.83
C ASP A 135 2.18 -18.28 4.97
N MET A 136 2.78 -17.13 4.64
CA MET A 136 2.89 -15.96 5.53
C MET A 136 1.59 -15.14 5.63
N GLN A 137 0.47 -15.64 5.11
CA GLN A 137 -0.86 -15.02 5.19
C GLN A 137 -0.92 -13.57 4.68
N VAL A 138 -0.13 -13.23 3.67
CA VAL A 138 -0.16 -11.91 3.02
C VAL A 138 -1.45 -11.81 2.19
N ARG A 139 -2.40 -10.98 2.64
CA ARG A 139 -3.71 -10.79 1.99
C ARG A 139 -3.84 -9.48 1.23
N GLY A 140 -2.90 -8.56 1.41
CA GLY A 140 -2.89 -7.24 0.81
C GLY A 140 -1.48 -6.68 0.79
N LEU A 141 -1.26 -5.67 -0.06
CA LEU A 141 0.05 -5.06 -0.24
C LEU A 141 0.02 -3.55 0.08
N PRO A 142 1.11 -3.00 0.62
CA PRO A 142 2.24 -3.73 1.21
C PRO A 142 1.81 -4.46 2.50
N THR A 143 2.54 -5.51 2.87
CA THR A 143 2.44 -6.11 4.21
C THR A 143 3.83 -6.13 4.81
N LEU A 144 3.98 -5.59 6.02
CA LEU A 144 5.24 -5.63 6.76
C LEU A 144 5.16 -6.62 7.91
N TYR A 145 6.26 -7.34 8.11
CA TYR A 145 6.51 -8.11 9.32
C TYR A 145 7.71 -7.53 10.05
N PHE A 146 7.57 -7.31 11.35
CA PHE A 146 8.64 -6.89 12.26
C PHE A 146 8.91 -8.03 13.23
N ILE A 147 10.11 -8.59 13.18
CA ILE A 147 10.49 -9.80 13.90
C ILE A 147 11.64 -9.46 14.84
N SER A 148 11.43 -9.62 16.14
CA SER A 148 12.46 -9.39 17.15
C SER A 148 13.61 -10.41 17.01
N PRO A 149 14.85 -10.07 17.42
CA PRO A 149 15.89 -11.06 17.64
C PRO A 149 15.54 -12.01 18.79
N ASP A 150 14.68 -11.60 19.73
CA ASP A 150 14.21 -12.44 20.83
C ASP A 150 13.10 -13.39 20.35
N SER A 151 13.41 -14.69 20.33
CA SER A 151 12.47 -15.75 19.94
C SER A 151 11.23 -15.88 20.84
N SER A 152 11.22 -15.26 22.02
CA SER A 152 10.06 -15.25 22.92
C SER A 152 9.01 -14.21 22.55
N LYS A 153 9.36 -13.21 21.73
CA LYS A 153 8.43 -12.19 21.24
C LYS A 153 7.79 -12.63 19.92
N ASP A 154 6.49 -12.44 19.83
CA ASP A 154 5.74 -12.66 18.59
C ASP A 154 6.08 -11.59 17.54
N ALA A 155 6.00 -11.96 16.27
CA ALA A 155 6.17 -11.01 15.17
C ALA A 155 4.98 -10.04 15.09
N ILE A 156 5.27 -8.77 14.84
CA ILE A 156 4.26 -7.73 14.61
C ILE A 156 4.00 -7.64 13.12
N ARG A 157 2.72 -7.64 12.72
CA ARG A 157 2.29 -7.51 11.31
C ARG A 157 1.51 -6.23 11.10
N THR A 158 1.82 -5.51 10.02
CA THR A 158 1.02 -4.37 9.56
C THR A 158 0.64 -4.56 8.09
N GLU A 159 -0.60 -4.21 7.75
CA GLU A 159 -1.10 -4.27 6.37
C GLU A 159 -1.40 -2.86 5.87
N GLY A 160 -1.04 -2.59 4.61
CA GLY A 160 -1.21 -1.29 3.96
C GLY A 160 -0.07 -0.32 4.23
N LEU A 161 -0.21 0.89 3.67
CA LEU A 161 0.77 1.96 3.82
C LEU A 161 0.70 2.56 5.24
N ILE A 162 1.80 2.49 5.98
CA ILE A 162 1.98 3.08 7.30
C ILE A 162 3.05 4.17 7.28
N PRO A 163 2.95 5.20 8.13
CA PRO A 163 3.94 6.26 8.20
C PRO A 163 5.25 5.78 8.84
N ILE A 164 6.37 6.36 8.43
CA ILE A 164 7.71 6.02 8.96
C ILE A 164 7.84 6.15 10.47
N GLN A 165 7.11 7.08 11.11
CA GLN A 165 7.15 7.22 12.57
C GLN A 165 6.62 5.97 13.26
N MET A 166 5.54 5.38 12.75
CA MET A 166 5.00 4.13 13.30
C MET A 166 6.02 2.99 13.17
N MET A 167 6.75 2.92 12.05
CA MET A 167 7.82 1.92 11.89
C MET A 167 8.94 2.13 12.90
N ARG A 168 9.35 3.38 13.16
CA ARG A 168 10.33 3.68 14.22
C ARG A 168 9.83 3.28 15.60
N ASP A 169 8.57 3.58 15.90
CA ASP A 169 7.98 3.27 17.20
C ASP A 169 7.98 1.75 17.45
N ILE A 170 7.62 0.96 16.44
CA ILE A 170 7.68 -0.51 16.51
C ILE A 170 9.12 -0.98 16.74
N ILE A 171 10.07 -0.49 15.94
CA ILE A 171 11.48 -0.92 16.02
C ILE A 171 12.09 -0.58 17.39
N ASN A 172 11.79 0.59 17.96
CA ASN A 172 12.44 1.07 19.18
C ASN A 172 11.77 0.62 20.48
N ASN A 173 10.45 0.38 20.46
CA ASN A 173 9.70 0.10 21.68
C ASN A 173 9.25 -1.35 21.80
N ASP A 174 8.97 -2.01 20.67
CA ASP A 174 8.31 -3.32 20.68
C ASP A 174 9.27 -4.48 20.36
N LEU A 175 10.29 -4.26 19.53
CA LEU A 175 11.27 -5.29 19.13
C LEU A 175 12.37 -5.50 20.17
#